data_AF-A0A482PMH7-F1
#
_entry.id   AF-A0A482PMH7-F1
#
_cell.length_a   1.000
_cell.length_b   1.000
_cell.length_c   1.000
_cell.angle_alpha   90.00
_cell.angle_beta   90.00
_cell.angle_gamma   90.00
#
_symmetry.space_group_name_H-M   'P 1'
#
loop_
_entity.id
_entity.type
_entity.pdbx_description
1 polymer ?
#
loop_
_entity_poly.entity_id
_entity_poly.type
_entity_poly.pdbx_seq_one_letter_code
_entity_poly.pdbx_strand_id
1 'polypeptide(L)' 'MQHHMKVKELVAAARMAASDLPPAAAQLMREVATRLDVTFVALSEALDQRVTLMAENEILRGDKSQ' A
#
# COMPACT_ATOMS: atom_id res chain seq x y z
N MET A 1 20.97 -3.98 10.55
CA MET A 1 20.43 -3.62 9.21
C MET A 1 18.95 -3.93 9.22
N GLN A 2 18.07 -2.95 9.01
CA GLN A 2 16.65 -3.24 8.81
C GLN A 2 16.46 -3.72 7.37
N HIS A 3 16.02 -4.96 7.17
CA HIS A 3 15.69 -5.48 5.85
C HIS A 3 14.32 -4.94 5.43
N HIS A 4 14.27 -4.08 4.42
CA HIS A 4 13.02 -3.53 3.90
C HIS A 4 12.42 -4.51 2.88
N MET A 5 11.36 -5.22 3.26
CA MET A 5 10.63 -6.11 2.34
C MET A 5 9.65 -5.29 1.50
N LYS A 6 9.38 -5.73 0.26
CA LYS A 6 8.27 -5.16 -0.52
C LYS A 6 6.95 -5.49 0.18
N VAL A 7 5.97 -4.60 0.12
CA VAL A 7 4.71 -4.80 0.86
C VAL A 7 4.01 -6.11 0.46
N LYS A 8 4.04 -6.49 -0.82
CA LYS A 8 3.49 -7.78 -1.28
C LYS A 8 4.24 -8.99 -0.70
N GLU A 9 5.56 -8.90 -0.55
CA GLU A 9 6.36 -9.95 0.10
C GLU A 9 6.05 -10.02 1.60
N LEU A 10 5.89 -8.87 2.26
CA LEU A 10 5.53 -8.78 3.67
C LEU A 10 4.13 -9.35 3.94
N VAL A 11 3.15 -9.03 3.09
CA VAL A 11 1.78 -9.60 3.18
C VAL A 11 1.81 -11.12 3.00
N ALA A 12 2.58 -11.62 2.03
CA ALA A 12 2.74 -13.06 1.83
C ALA A 12 3.38 -13.72 3.05
N ALA A 13 4.45 -13.14 3.59
CA ALA A 13 5.12 -13.63 4.79
C ALA A 13 4.18 -13.65 6.02
N ALA A 14 3.38 -12.60 6.21
CA ALA A 14 2.39 -12.55 7.28
C ALA A 14 1.31 -13.66 7.13
N ARG A 15 0.82 -13.91 5.91
CA ARG A 15 -0.13 -15.00 5.65
C ARG A 15 0.47 -16.38 5.92
N MET A 16 1.72 -16.60 5.52
CA MET A 16 2.43 -17.85 5.83
C MET A 16 2.64 -18.01 7.33
N ALA A 17 3.13 -16.97 8.01
CA ALA A 17 3.33 -17.01 9.46
C ALA A 17 2.04 -17.34 10.23
N ALA A 18 0.87 -16.95 9.72
CA ALA A 18 -0.40 -17.26 10.35
C ALA A 18 -0.73 -18.77 10.43
N SER A 19 -0.16 -19.63 9.58
CA SER A 19 -0.41 -21.09 9.66
C SER A 19 0.24 -21.74 10.88
N ASP A 20 1.33 -21.14 11.37
CA ASP A 20 2.18 -21.72 12.41
C ASP A 20 1.85 -21.16 13.80
N LEU A 21 0.86 -20.26 13.89
CA LEU A 21 0.48 -19.56 15.11
C LEU A 21 -0.74 -20.21 15.79
N PRO A 22 -0.85 -20.11 17.13
CA PRO A 22 -2.08 -20.44 17.84
C PRO A 22 -3.28 -19.63 17.32
N PRO A 23 -4.52 -20.14 17.43
CA PRO A 23 -5.69 -19.58 16.73
C PRO A 23 -5.90 -18.07 16.87
N ALA A 24 -5.74 -17.53 18.08
CA ALA A 24 -5.91 -16.09 18.33
C ALA A 24 -4.81 -15.24 17.66
N ALA A 25 -3.55 -15.69 17.73
CA ALA A 25 -2.43 -15.02 17.10
C ALA A 25 -2.47 -15.15 15.56
N ALA A 26 -2.90 -16.31 15.06
CA ALA A 26 -3.12 -16.54 13.63
C ALA A 26 -4.19 -15.60 13.07
N GLN A 27 -5.28 -15.38 13.81
CA GLN A 27 -6.33 -14.45 13.44
C GLN A 27 -5.81 -13.01 13.36
N LEU A 28 -5.08 -12.57 14.39
CA LEU A 28 -4.45 -11.25 14.39
C LEU A 28 -3.49 -11.08 13.20
N MET A 29 -2.66 -12.09 12.91
CA MET A 29 -1.71 -12.02 11.79
C MET A 29 -2.41 -11.94 10.43
N ARG A 30 -3.53 -12.67 10.24
CA ARG A 30 -4.36 -12.53 9.03
C ARG A 30 -4.96 -11.14 8.90
N GLU A 31 -5.44 -10.55 9.99
CA GLU A 31 -5.96 -9.18 9.99
C GLU A 31 -4.88 -8.15 9.66
N VAL A 32 -3.68 -8.32 10.21
CA VAL A 32 -2.52 -7.48 9.86
C VAL A 32 -2.20 -7.59 8.38
N ALA A 33 -2.12 -8.81 7.83
CA ALA A 33 -1.87 -9.02 6.40
C ALA A 33 -2.93 -8.34 5.52
N THR A 34 -4.21 -8.47 5.88
CA THR A 34 -5.32 -7.82 5.16
C THR A 34 -5.21 -6.30 5.20
N ARG A 35 -4.98 -5.70 6.38
CA ARG A 35 -4.86 -4.24 6.51
C ARG A 35 -3.67 -3.68 5.74
N LEU A 36 -2.54 -4.38 5.74
CA LEU A 36 -1.37 -4.00 4.94
C LEU A 36 -1.67 -4.03 3.45
N ASP A 37 -2.33 -5.08 2.97
CA ASP A 37 -2.68 -5.24 1.55
C ASP A 37 -3.65 -4.13 1.09
N VAL A 38 -4.71 -3.87 1.87
CA VAL A 38 -5.69 -2.80 1.60
C VAL A 38 -5.03 -1.43 1.60
N THR A 39 -4.20 -1.13 2.62
CA THR A 39 -3.52 0.17 2.72
C THR A 39 -2.57 0.39 1.56
N PHE A 40 -1.87 -0.66 1.11
CA PHE A 40 -0.98 -0.58 -0.04
C PHE A 40 -1.75 -0.24 -1.33
N VAL A 41 -2.87 -0.91 -1.58
CA VAL A 41 -3.72 -0.62 -2.75
C VAL A 41 -4.20 0.83 -2.71
N ALA A 42 -4.77 1.28 -1.58
CA ALA A 42 -5.24 2.64 -1.44
C ALA A 42 -4.11 3.68 -1.60
N LEU A 43 -2.91 3.39 -1.11
CA LEU A 43 -1.75 4.26 -1.28
C LEU A 43 -1.28 4.33 -2.74
N SER A 44 -1.25 3.20 -3.44
CA SER A 44 -0.92 3.16 -4.87
C SER A 44 -1.91 4.01 -5.67
N GLU A 45 -3.22 3.83 -5.44
CA GLU A 45 -4.26 4.61 -6.11
C GLU A 45 -4.14 6.11 -5.79
N ALA A 46 -3.86 6.47 -4.54
CA ALA A 46 -3.68 7.87 -4.15
C ALA A 46 -2.43 8.50 -4.81
N LEU A 47 -1.35 7.74 -4.99
CA LEU A 47 -0.16 8.21 -5.69
C LEU A 47 -0.42 8.42 -7.18
N ASP A 48 -1.17 7.51 -7.81
CA ASP A 48 -1.56 7.62 -9.21
C ASP A 48 -2.45 8.86 -9.41
N GLN A 49 -3.47 9.04 -8.57
CA GLN A 49 -4.31 10.25 -8.57
C GLN A 49 -3.48 11.52 -8.39
N ARG A 50 -2.50 11.52 -7.47
CA ARG A 50 -1.62 12.67 -7.25
C ARG A 50 -0.84 13.02 -8.51
N VAL A 51 -0.29 12.03 -9.23
CA VAL A 51 0.46 12.25 -10.47
C VAL A 51 -0.45 12.86 -11.54
N THR A 52 -1.67 12.34 -11.71
CA THR A 52 -2.67 12.90 -12.64
C THR A 52 -2.99 14.36 -12.31
N LEU A 53 -3.29 14.65 -11.03
CA LEU A 53 -3.62 16.01 -10.58
C LEU A 53 -2.45 16.99 -10.75
N MET A 54 -1.20 16.53 -10.61
CA MET A 54 -0.01 17.35 -10.87
C MET A 54 0.08 17.73 -12.36
N ALA A 55 -0.11 16.78 -13.27
CA ALA A 55 -0.10 17.03 -14.70
C ALA A 55 -1.23 17.99 -15.13
N GLU A 56 -2.44 17.79 -14.60
CA GLU A 56 -3.57 18.69 -14.85
C GLU A 56 -3.29 20.12 -14.33
N ASN A 57 -2.65 20.26 -13.17
CA ASN A 57 -2.26 21.56 -12.63
C ASN A 57 -1.25 22.29 -13.52
N GLU A 58 -0.27 21.57 -14.07
CA GLU A 58 0.73 22.15 -14.97
C GLU A 58 0.09 22.70 -16.24
N ILE A 59 -0.83 21.94 -16.84
CA ILE A 59 -1.61 22.39 -18.02
C ILE A 59 -2.40 23.65 -17.69
N LEU A 60 -3.18 23.64 -16.61
CA LEU A 60 -4.01 24.79 -16.21
C LEU A 60 -3.19 26.04 -15.89
N ARG A 61 -1.95 25.90 -15.38
CA ARG A 61 -1.05 27.03 -15.12
C ARG A 61 -0.45 27.59 -16.40
N GLY A 62 -0.18 26.74 -17.39
CA GLY A 62 0.25 27.15 -18.73
C GLY A 62 -0.84 27.96 -19.45
N ASP A 63 -2.08 27.48 -19.43
CA ASP A 63 -3.22 28.13 -20.10
C ASP A 63 -3.58 29.49 -19.50
N LYS A 64 -3.43 29.66 -18.18
CA LYS A 64 -3.68 30.94 -17.49
C LYS A 64 -2.61 32.00 -17.74
N SER A 65 -1.48 31.65 -18.35
CA SER A 65 -0.35 32.54 -18.58
C SER A 65 -0.28 33.07 -20.03
N GLN A 66 -1.30 32.77 -20.85
CA GLN A 66 -1.53 33.30 -22.20
C GLN A 66 -2.66 34.32 -22.16
#